data_AF-A0A7X6Q8T7-F1
#
_entry.id   AF-A0A7X6Q8T7-F1
#
_cell.length_a   1.000
_cell.length_b   1.000
_cell.length_c   1.000
_cell.angle_alpha   90.00
_cell.angle_beta   90.00
_cell.angle_gamma   90.00
#
_symmetry.space_group_name_H-M   'P 1'
#
loop_
_entity.id
_entity.type
_entity.pdbx_description
1 polymer ?
#
loop_
_entity_poly.entity_id
_entity_poly.type
_entity_poly.pdbx_seq_one_letter_code
_entity_poly.pdbx_strand_id
1 'polypeptide(L)'
;MAEKGKTDSQLLYGVIVRATIERGSILATTLPPLKEGFYTLDAKDLGNNNLIAVGTDHLPLFAPGEISYKGEPIMALFGPDKEVLALLADEIEFDYQISQEELPPSEIEPLKFGWGDMQASSEEEESVVEKSYIDRPTATLEDTLFKVSTWIDGELLKIEAPTQWPFHLRDTVAHVCNRTQKSVVVYPQEHFSPKDEKLLLPSLLASIAAMATKKFGQPVELMTTFPTFKSGVTVWRKTYLSTKGKPLREEVKAIIDQGAFPLFSQEMMAQTMAGLIPLYQLEAFSAEVEVVLSPTYPAHFFGDLGYSSTLFSSEAHTSNLAVAAQMVSTNWRTKYYGESRPRNEYMETLPIPKLRDLIGETGTVADFSRHSAVYKLQKRTKQHLSPFFNYSRGVGIACGGGLSGFSTTSALHTASKISVTLDANNEVTINTSYYPSQKTFSLWRSIIIEELALEKETIVFVANDTSQMVDSGPEVLSLDVERSVAMLTHCCQAIKRKQFQEPLPISEAVSAKMI
;
A
#
# COMPACT_ATOMS: atom_id res chain seq x y z
N MET A 1 31.49 -25.42 -27.49
CA MET A 1 31.90 -26.52 -26.59
C MET A 1 32.59 -25.93 -25.37
N ALA A 2 31.81 -25.76 -24.30
CA ALA A 2 32.23 -25.84 -22.90
C ALA A 2 30.96 -25.73 -22.03
N GLU A 3 30.02 -26.66 -22.24
CA GLU A 3 29.13 -27.07 -21.17
C GLU A 3 29.99 -27.77 -20.12
N LYS A 4 29.96 -27.31 -18.88
CA LYS A 4 30.29 -28.11 -17.70
C LYS A 4 29.85 -27.36 -16.44
N GLY A 5 28.85 -27.91 -15.76
CA GLY A 5 28.59 -27.63 -14.35
C GLY A 5 27.19 -27.18 -13.94
N LYS A 6 26.11 -27.46 -14.70
CA LYS A 6 24.78 -27.53 -14.06
C LYS A 6 24.63 -28.91 -13.47
N THR A 7 24.82 -29.03 -12.15
CA THR A 7 24.24 -30.14 -11.39
C THR A 7 22.74 -30.11 -11.67
N ASP A 8 22.23 -31.13 -12.34
CA ASP A 8 20.81 -31.30 -12.68
C ASP A 8 20.04 -31.65 -11.40
N SER A 9 19.98 -30.67 -10.49
CA SER A 9 19.19 -30.75 -9.27
C SER A 9 17.72 -30.61 -9.67
N GLN A 10 16.94 -31.64 -9.36
CA GLN A 10 15.50 -31.66 -9.65
C GLN A 10 14.82 -30.48 -8.96
N LEU A 11 14.04 -29.69 -9.72
CA LEU A 11 13.24 -28.57 -9.22
C LEU A 11 12.14 -29.09 -8.29
N LEU A 12 11.96 -28.44 -7.14
CA LEU A 12 10.86 -28.68 -6.21
C LEU A 12 9.78 -27.61 -6.38
N TYR A 13 8.53 -28.03 -6.44
CA TYR A 13 7.37 -27.16 -6.36
C TYR A 13 6.86 -27.11 -4.93
N GLY A 14 6.43 -25.93 -4.48
CA GLY A 14 5.89 -25.71 -3.15
C GLY A 14 4.39 -25.36 -3.13
N VAL A 15 3.69 -25.75 -2.07
CA VAL A 15 2.35 -25.31 -1.71
C VAL A 15 2.29 -24.99 -0.23
N ILE A 16 1.57 -23.92 0.12
CA ILE A 16 1.36 -23.52 1.51
C ILE A 16 0.04 -24.11 1.99
N VAL A 17 0.10 -24.87 3.07
CA VAL A 17 -1.06 -25.38 3.80
C VAL A 17 -1.46 -24.36 4.85
N ARG A 18 -2.74 -24.00 4.87
CA ARG A 18 -3.25 -22.85 5.62
C ARG A 18 -4.32 -23.27 6.62
N ALA A 19 -4.46 -22.49 7.69
CA ALA A 19 -5.45 -22.73 8.73
C ALA A 19 -6.88 -22.65 8.20
N THR A 20 -7.75 -23.54 8.68
CA THR A 20 -9.17 -23.55 8.32
C THR A 20 -10.07 -22.92 9.39
N ILE A 21 -9.52 -22.63 10.57
CA ILE A 21 -10.18 -22.00 11.73
C ILE A 21 -9.79 -20.53 11.88
N GLU A 22 -10.66 -19.73 12.50
CA GLU A 22 -10.40 -18.30 12.71
C GLU A 22 -9.39 -18.02 13.82
N ARG A 23 -9.46 -18.74 14.94
CA ARG A 23 -8.54 -18.58 16.07
C ARG A 23 -8.46 -19.85 16.90
N GLY A 24 -7.27 -20.19 17.38
CA GLY A 24 -7.09 -21.38 18.21
C GLY A 24 -5.64 -21.84 18.29
N SER A 25 -5.41 -23.04 18.80
CA SER A 25 -4.09 -23.68 18.81
C SER A 25 -4.10 -24.98 18.00
N ILE A 26 -2.93 -25.35 17.48
CA ILE A 26 -2.70 -26.61 16.78
C ILE A 26 -2.28 -27.66 17.84
N LEU A 27 -3.13 -28.65 18.07
CA LEU A 27 -2.87 -29.73 19.02
C LEU A 27 -1.99 -30.83 18.41
N ALA A 28 -2.33 -31.22 17.18
CA ALA A 28 -1.61 -32.24 16.44
C ALA A 28 -1.70 -31.98 14.93
N THR A 29 -0.71 -32.51 14.21
CA THR A 29 -0.67 -32.52 12.75
C THR A 29 -0.47 -33.96 12.30
N THR A 30 -1.37 -34.44 11.45
CA THR A 30 -1.29 -35.77 10.85
C THR A 30 -0.92 -35.61 9.38
N LEU A 31 0.28 -36.07 9.02
CA LEU A 31 0.78 -36.03 7.65
C LEU A 31 0.43 -37.34 6.92
N PRO A 32 0.02 -37.27 5.64
CA PRO A 32 -0.08 -38.47 4.80
C PRO A 32 1.31 -39.09 4.60
N PRO A 33 1.41 -40.37 4.19
CA PRO A 33 2.68 -41.02 3.92
C PRO A 33 3.41 -40.31 2.77
N LEU A 34 4.42 -39.51 3.12
CA LEU A 34 5.23 -38.78 2.15
C LEU A 34 6.17 -39.73 1.41
N LYS A 35 6.12 -39.70 0.07
CA LYS A 35 7.05 -40.43 -0.78
C LYS A 35 8.44 -39.78 -0.74
N GLU A 36 9.45 -40.52 -1.15
CA GLU A 36 10.79 -39.98 -1.33
C GLU A 36 10.77 -38.78 -2.30
N GLY A 37 11.47 -37.70 -1.94
CA GLY A 37 11.47 -36.44 -2.68
C GLY A 37 10.37 -35.44 -2.28
N PHE A 38 9.50 -35.78 -1.32
CA PHE A 38 8.57 -34.84 -0.71
C PHE A 38 9.07 -34.39 0.68
N TYR A 39 8.95 -33.09 0.94
CA TYR A 39 9.49 -32.48 2.15
C TYR A 39 8.53 -31.46 2.76
N THR A 40 8.59 -31.28 4.06
CA THR A 40 7.82 -30.26 4.79
C THR A 40 8.72 -29.19 5.39
N LEU A 41 8.16 -27.98 5.47
CA LEU A 41 8.73 -26.85 6.19
C LEU A 41 7.65 -26.24 7.08
N ASP A 42 7.95 -26.04 8.36
CA ASP A 42 7.03 -25.42 9.33
C ASP A 42 7.72 -24.36 10.20
N ALA A 43 6.98 -23.76 11.14
CA ALA A 43 7.52 -22.73 12.05
C ALA A 43 8.77 -23.20 12.84
N LYS A 44 8.90 -24.49 13.15
CA LYS A 44 10.03 -25.03 13.94
C LYS A 44 11.33 -25.00 13.14
N ASP A 45 11.24 -25.14 11.81
CA ASP A 45 12.40 -25.06 10.92
C ASP A 45 12.98 -23.65 10.81
N LEU A 46 12.17 -22.62 11.05
CA LEU A 46 12.58 -21.21 11.01
C LEU A 46 13.04 -20.71 12.39
N GLY A 47 12.56 -21.33 13.47
CA GLY A 47 12.90 -20.94 14.84
C GLY A 47 12.58 -19.47 15.11
N ASN A 48 13.53 -18.73 15.70
CA ASN A 48 13.35 -17.32 16.06
C ASN A 48 13.27 -16.37 14.84
N ASN A 49 13.60 -16.86 13.64
CA ASN A 49 13.56 -16.04 12.43
C ASN A 49 12.24 -16.20 11.66
N ASN A 50 11.22 -16.80 12.27
CA ASN A 50 9.89 -16.97 11.68
C ASN A 50 9.07 -15.67 11.66
N LEU A 51 9.63 -14.59 11.11
CA LEU A 51 8.93 -13.31 10.97
C LEU A 51 9.42 -12.49 9.78
N ILE A 52 8.53 -11.64 9.29
CA ILE A 52 8.79 -10.51 8.40
C ILE A 52 8.62 -9.26 9.24
N ALA A 53 9.49 -8.27 9.05
CA ALA A 53 9.46 -7.03 9.83
C ALA A 53 9.26 -5.82 8.91
N VAL A 54 8.35 -4.93 9.31
CA VAL A 54 8.05 -3.67 8.61
C VAL A 54 8.00 -2.55 9.62
N GLY A 55 9.07 -1.76 9.67
CA GLY A 55 9.23 -0.78 10.74
C GLY A 55 9.32 -1.49 12.10
N THR A 56 8.36 -1.22 12.98
CA THR A 56 8.20 -1.87 14.29
C THR A 56 7.24 -3.05 14.28
N ASP A 57 6.54 -3.26 13.17
CA ASP A 57 5.47 -4.26 13.06
C ASP A 57 6.03 -5.57 12.51
N HIS A 58 5.43 -6.70 12.90
CA HIS A 58 5.90 -8.03 12.56
C HIS A 58 4.77 -8.97 12.12
N LEU A 59 5.06 -9.84 11.16
CA LEU A 59 4.15 -10.88 10.67
C LEU A 59 4.86 -12.24 10.63
N PRO A 60 4.35 -13.29 11.28
CA PRO A 60 4.94 -14.62 11.18
C PRO A 60 4.82 -15.21 9.77
N LEU A 61 5.81 -16.01 9.35
CA LEU A 61 5.73 -16.73 8.06
C LEU A 61 4.84 -17.96 8.18
N PHE A 62 4.91 -18.64 9.32
CA PHE A 62 4.05 -19.75 9.72
C PHE A 62 3.52 -19.55 11.14
N ALA A 63 2.32 -20.01 11.43
CA ALA A 63 1.74 -20.01 12.76
C ALA A 63 2.63 -20.78 13.75
N PRO A 64 3.14 -20.15 14.84
CA PRO A 64 4.02 -20.79 15.82
C PRO A 64 3.24 -21.63 16.84
N GLY A 65 2.27 -22.42 16.38
CA GLY A 65 1.38 -23.26 17.20
C GLY A 65 0.05 -22.60 17.57
N GLU A 66 -0.06 -21.28 17.51
CA GLU A 66 -1.32 -20.53 17.64
C GLU A 66 -1.76 -19.97 16.29
N ILE A 67 -3.05 -20.13 15.98
CA ILE A 67 -3.72 -19.56 14.82
C ILE A 67 -4.41 -18.28 15.25
N SER A 68 -4.13 -17.19 14.54
CA SER A 68 -4.67 -15.85 14.77
C SER A 68 -5.73 -15.45 13.74
N TYR A 69 -5.74 -16.08 12.56
CA TYR A 69 -6.76 -15.86 11.53
C TYR A 69 -6.96 -17.09 10.64
N LYS A 70 -8.16 -17.21 10.06
CA LYS A 70 -8.44 -18.21 9.02
C LYS A 70 -7.53 -17.96 7.83
N GLY A 71 -6.90 -19.00 7.29
CA GLY A 71 -6.00 -18.90 6.15
C GLY A 71 -4.55 -18.53 6.49
N GLU A 72 -4.20 -18.42 7.78
CA GLU A 72 -2.82 -18.27 8.23
C GLU A 72 -1.96 -19.45 7.76
N PRO A 73 -0.75 -19.22 7.20
CA PRO A 73 0.14 -20.31 6.84
C PRO A 73 0.50 -21.15 8.07
N ILE A 74 0.37 -22.48 7.96
CA ILE A 74 0.79 -23.40 9.03
C ILE A 74 2.09 -24.10 8.65
N MET A 75 2.15 -24.60 7.41
CA MET A 75 3.31 -25.29 6.87
C MET A 75 3.35 -25.18 5.36
N ALA A 76 4.47 -25.55 4.77
CA ALA A 76 4.61 -25.72 3.32
C ALA A 76 5.09 -27.13 2.98
N LEU A 77 4.51 -27.70 1.93
CA LEU A 77 4.90 -28.99 1.35
C LEU A 77 5.66 -28.73 0.04
N PHE A 78 6.74 -29.46 -0.18
CA PHE A 78 7.61 -29.38 -1.35
C PHE A 78 7.77 -30.75 -2.01
N GLY A 79 7.84 -30.79 -3.34
CA GLY A 79 7.96 -32.03 -4.10
C GLY A 79 8.08 -31.80 -5.61
N PRO A 80 8.44 -32.82 -6.39
CA PRO A 80 8.75 -32.68 -7.81
C PRO A 80 7.53 -32.57 -8.73
N ASP A 81 6.32 -32.86 -8.22
CA ASP A 81 5.09 -32.92 -9.01
C ASP A 81 4.00 -32.05 -8.36
N LYS A 82 3.51 -31.04 -9.09
CA LYS A 82 2.51 -30.07 -8.61
C LYS A 82 1.16 -30.72 -8.29
N GLU A 83 0.73 -31.69 -9.08
CA GLU A 83 -0.59 -32.31 -8.94
C GLU A 83 -0.61 -33.23 -7.72
N VAL A 84 0.43 -34.06 -7.57
CA VAL A 84 0.58 -34.92 -6.40
C VAL A 84 0.71 -34.10 -5.12
N LEU A 85 1.42 -32.97 -5.19
CA LEU A 85 1.62 -32.07 -4.06
C LEU A 85 0.32 -31.39 -3.61
N ALA A 86 -0.54 -30.99 -4.55
CA ALA A 86 -1.87 -30.46 -4.22
C ALA A 86 -2.74 -31.52 -3.54
N LEU A 87 -2.76 -32.76 -4.06
CA LEU A 87 -3.51 -33.86 -3.44
C LEU A 87 -3.02 -34.18 -2.02
N LEU A 88 -1.70 -34.26 -1.82
CA LEU A 88 -1.12 -34.51 -0.51
C LEU A 88 -1.39 -33.37 0.47
N ALA A 89 -1.42 -32.12 0.00
CA ALA A 89 -1.74 -30.98 0.85
C ALA A 89 -3.18 -31.03 1.38
N ASP A 90 -4.12 -31.49 0.57
CA ASP A 90 -5.53 -31.66 0.97
C ASP A 90 -5.73 -32.84 1.94
N GLU A 91 -4.83 -33.82 1.96
CA GLU A 91 -4.85 -34.96 2.89
C GLU A 91 -4.23 -34.64 4.27
N ILE A 92 -3.61 -33.47 4.46
CA ILE A 92 -3.04 -33.09 5.75
C ILE A 92 -4.16 -32.69 6.72
N GLU A 93 -4.22 -33.39 7.85
CA GLU A 93 -5.21 -33.12 8.90
C GLU A 93 -4.57 -32.39 10.08
N PHE A 94 -5.29 -31.39 10.59
CA PHE A 94 -4.91 -30.63 11.79
C PHE A 94 -5.99 -30.78 12.85
N ASP A 95 -5.58 -31.19 14.05
CA ASP A 95 -6.42 -31.16 15.23
C ASP A 95 -6.31 -29.79 15.88
N TYR A 96 -7.40 -29.03 15.86
CA TYR A 96 -7.44 -27.68 16.44
C TYR A 96 -8.16 -27.64 17.78
N GLN A 97 -7.69 -26.75 18.65
CA GLN A 97 -8.47 -26.24 19.78
C GLN A 97 -8.92 -24.81 19.46
N ILE A 98 -10.21 -24.63 19.17
CA ILE A 98 -10.78 -23.31 18.85
C ILE A 98 -10.78 -22.43 20.11
N SER A 99 -10.32 -21.19 19.97
CA SER A 99 -10.43 -20.18 21.04
C SER A 99 -11.60 -19.25 20.79
N GLN A 100 -12.37 -18.97 21.83
CA GLN A 100 -13.49 -18.01 21.82
C GLN A 100 -13.24 -16.79 22.71
N GLU A 101 -12.04 -16.68 23.28
CA GLU A 101 -11.70 -15.52 24.11
C GLU A 101 -11.65 -14.26 23.25
N GLU A 102 -12.16 -13.16 23.81
CA GLU A 102 -12.04 -11.85 23.19
C GLU A 102 -10.56 -11.47 23.06
N LEU A 103 -10.20 -10.85 21.93
CA LEU A 103 -8.86 -10.33 21.75
C LEU A 103 -8.60 -9.23 22.78
N PRO A 104 -7.40 -9.18 23.37
CA PRO A 104 -7.02 -8.05 24.19
C PRO A 104 -7.10 -6.76 23.35
N PRO A 105 -7.37 -5.60 23.99
CA PRO A 105 -7.31 -4.33 23.30
C PRO A 105 -5.91 -4.12 22.69
N SER A 106 -5.88 -3.51 21.51
CA SER A 106 -4.63 -3.16 20.85
C SER A 106 -3.77 -2.28 21.77
N GLU A 107 -2.48 -2.61 21.89
CA GLU A 107 -1.51 -1.79 22.63
C GLU A 107 -1.05 -0.56 21.83
N ILE A 108 -1.54 -0.40 20.59
CA ILE A 108 -1.18 0.70 19.70
C ILE A 108 -1.89 1.98 20.18
N GLU A 109 -1.10 2.98 20.59
CA GLU A 109 -1.63 4.27 21.02
C GLU A 109 -2.41 4.97 19.89
N PRO A 110 -3.64 5.45 20.14
CA PRO A 110 -4.41 6.20 19.15
C PRO A 110 -3.73 7.50 18.74
N LEU A 111 -3.72 7.78 17.43
CA LEU A 111 -3.23 9.05 16.91
C LEU A 111 -4.29 10.15 17.10
N LYS A 112 -3.94 11.19 17.85
CA LYS A 112 -4.81 12.35 18.12
C LYS A 112 -4.27 13.59 17.43
N PHE A 113 -5.16 14.32 16.77
CA PHE A 113 -4.83 15.59 16.15
C PHE A 113 -6.00 16.56 16.31
N GLY A 114 -5.71 17.83 16.57
CA GLY A 114 -6.75 18.82 16.76
C GLY A 114 -6.20 20.22 17.00
N TRP A 115 -7.07 21.20 16.89
CA TRP A 115 -6.79 22.60 17.18
C TRP A 115 -8.04 23.29 17.73
N GLY A 116 -7.84 24.43 18.37
CA GLY A 116 -8.93 25.19 18.98
C GLY A 116 -9.54 24.50 20.21
N ASP A 117 -10.59 25.11 20.76
CA ASP A 117 -11.31 24.58 21.92
C ASP A 117 -12.68 24.07 21.48
N MET A 118 -12.91 22.76 21.62
CA MET A 118 -14.16 22.11 21.26
C MET A 118 -15.33 22.54 22.16
N GLN A 119 -15.06 23.01 23.39
CA GLN A 119 -16.09 23.45 24.32
C GLN A 119 -16.49 24.91 24.11
N ALA A 120 -15.55 25.75 23.67
CA ALA A 120 -15.83 27.13 23.31
C ALA A 120 -16.83 27.18 22.13
N SER A 121 -18.00 27.77 22.38
CA SER A 121 -18.97 28.08 21.33
C SER A 121 -18.97 29.58 21.09
N SER A 122 -18.89 29.96 19.82
CA SER A 122 -18.98 31.35 19.37
C SER A 122 -20.42 31.79 19.10
N GLU A 123 -21.41 30.89 19.19
CA GLU A 123 -22.83 31.16 18.93
C GLU A 123 -23.75 30.62 20.04
N GLU A 124 -24.89 31.30 20.26
CA GLU A 124 -25.88 30.87 21.27
C GLU A 124 -26.70 29.64 20.83
N GLU A 125 -26.90 29.46 19.53
CA GLU A 125 -27.64 28.33 18.94
C GLU A 125 -26.85 27.68 17.81
N GLU A 126 -26.57 26.38 17.95
CA GLU A 126 -25.90 25.57 16.95
C GLU A 126 -26.79 24.40 16.52
N SER A 127 -26.71 24.05 15.23
CA SER A 127 -27.29 22.80 14.73
C SER A 127 -26.18 21.76 14.56
N VAL A 128 -26.51 20.49 14.75
CA VAL A 128 -25.53 19.39 14.69
C VAL A 128 -25.85 18.47 13.53
N VAL A 129 -24.83 18.12 12.75
CA VAL A 129 -24.89 17.06 11.74
C VAL A 129 -23.98 15.93 12.18
N GLU A 130 -24.58 14.78 12.48
CA GLU A 130 -23.87 13.57 12.91
C GLU A 130 -24.08 12.44 11.91
N LYS A 131 -22.99 11.81 11.49
CA LYS A 131 -22.99 10.71 10.52
C LYS A 131 -21.86 9.72 10.78
N SER A 132 -22.14 8.45 10.46
CA SER A 132 -21.14 7.38 10.39
C SER A 132 -20.93 6.94 8.95
N TYR A 133 -19.67 6.67 8.59
CA TYR A 133 -19.24 6.22 7.28
C TYR A 133 -18.44 4.93 7.45
N ILE A 134 -18.74 3.91 6.64
CA ILE A 134 -18.09 2.61 6.72
C ILE A 134 -17.55 2.29 5.34
N ASP A 135 -16.24 2.16 5.24
CA ASP A 135 -15.56 1.53 4.12
C ASP A 135 -15.17 0.10 4.51
N ARG A 136 -15.60 -0.87 3.71
CA ARG A 136 -15.52 -2.29 4.10
C ARG A 136 -14.19 -2.90 3.67
N PRO A 137 -13.68 -3.90 4.43
CA PRO A 137 -12.56 -4.71 3.97
C PRO A 137 -12.82 -5.28 2.58
N THR A 138 -11.79 -5.33 1.76
CA THR A 138 -11.86 -5.82 0.37
C THR A 138 -10.61 -6.62 0.05
N ALA A 139 -10.75 -7.70 -0.71
CA ALA A 139 -9.63 -8.51 -1.19
C ALA A 139 -9.21 -8.13 -2.63
N THR A 140 -7.97 -8.44 -3.01
CA THR A 140 -7.59 -8.49 -4.43
C THR A 140 -8.28 -9.66 -5.14
N LEU A 141 -8.47 -9.50 -6.45
CA LEU A 141 -8.83 -10.60 -7.34
C LEU A 141 -7.54 -11.00 -8.04
N GLU A 142 -6.96 -12.13 -7.62
CA GLU A 142 -5.72 -12.63 -8.22
C GLU A 142 -6.08 -13.41 -9.50
N ASP A 143 -6.08 -12.71 -10.64
CA ASP A 143 -6.38 -13.31 -11.95
C ASP A 143 -5.21 -14.17 -12.49
N THR A 144 -4.03 -14.11 -11.85
CA THR A 144 -2.81 -14.81 -12.27
C THR A 144 -2.08 -15.44 -11.08
N LEU A 145 -1.38 -16.55 -11.32
CA LEU A 145 -0.54 -17.19 -10.30
C LEU A 145 0.65 -16.31 -9.95
N PHE A 146 0.77 -15.95 -8.68
CA PHE A 146 1.98 -15.32 -8.16
C PHE A 146 3.05 -16.39 -7.93
N LYS A 147 4.24 -16.18 -8.50
CA LYS A 147 5.32 -17.18 -8.54
C LYS A 147 6.62 -16.61 -7.98
N VAL A 148 7.30 -17.40 -7.15
CA VAL A 148 8.67 -17.13 -6.68
C VAL A 148 9.55 -18.33 -6.96
N SER A 149 10.74 -18.07 -7.49
CA SER A 149 11.74 -19.11 -7.77
C SER A 149 13.03 -18.82 -7.00
N THR A 150 13.60 -19.83 -6.36
CA THR A 150 14.83 -19.71 -5.55
C THR A 150 15.81 -20.82 -5.87
N TRP A 151 17.10 -20.49 -5.93
CA TRP A 151 18.17 -21.47 -6.17
C TRP A 151 19.49 -21.00 -5.56
N ILE A 152 20.41 -21.93 -5.35
CA ILE A 152 21.77 -21.64 -4.87
C ILE A 152 22.74 -21.77 -6.05
N ASP A 153 23.58 -20.76 -6.23
CA ASP A 153 24.66 -20.72 -7.21
C ASP A 153 25.97 -20.34 -6.49
N GLY A 154 26.79 -21.35 -6.20
CA GLY A 154 27.95 -21.20 -5.32
C GLY A 154 27.54 -20.74 -3.91
N GLU A 155 28.06 -19.59 -3.49
CA GLU A 155 27.75 -18.97 -2.19
C GLU A 155 26.53 -18.02 -2.25
N LEU A 156 25.90 -17.85 -3.42
CA LEU A 156 24.80 -16.93 -3.61
C LEU A 156 23.46 -17.67 -3.58
N LEU A 157 22.56 -17.19 -2.73
CA LEU A 157 21.14 -17.51 -2.80
C LEU A 157 20.46 -16.52 -3.76
N LYS A 158 19.93 -17.03 -4.86
CA LYS A 158 19.32 -16.24 -5.93
C LYS A 158 17.80 -16.40 -5.91
N ILE A 159 17.10 -15.31 -6.15
CA ILE A 159 15.65 -15.23 -6.03
C ILE A 159 15.07 -14.47 -7.21
N GLU A 160 14.10 -15.05 -7.90
CA GLU A 160 13.27 -14.38 -8.90
C GLU A 160 11.85 -14.23 -8.36
N ALA A 161 11.37 -13.00 -8.27
CA ALA A 161 10.03 -12.71 -7.78
C ALA A 161 9.49 -11.39 -8.36
N PRO A 162 8.19 -11.31 -8.72
CA PRO A 162 7.55 -10.03 -8.97
C PRO A 162 7.38 -9.29 -7.64
N THR A 163 7.99 -8.11 -7.49
CA THR A 163 8.03 -7.37 -6.21
C THR A 163 8.12 -5.87 -6.41
N GLN A 164 7.42 -5.11 -5.56
CA GLN A 164 7.50 -3.64 -5.47
C GLN A 164 8.60 -3.18 -4.49
N TRP A 165 9.23 -4.10 -3.75
CA TRP A 165 10.25 -3.76 -2.75
C TRP A 165 11.40 -4.78 -2.71
N PRO A 166 12.28 -4.77 -3.73
CA PRO A 166 13.36 -5.76 -3.87
C PRO A 166 14.31 -5.85 -2.67
N PHE A 167 14.68 -4.70 -2.08
CA PHE A 167 15.63 -4.64 -0.97
C PHE A 167 15.04 -5.16 0.34
N HIS A 168 13.75 -4.90 0.60
CA HIS A 168 13.04 -5.52 1.72
C HIS A 168 12.96 -7.04 1.56
N LEU A 169 12.67 -7.54 0.35
CA LEU A 169 12.67 -8.97 0.05
C LEU A 169 14.04 -9.57 0.35
N ARG A 170 15.11 -8.99 -0.20
CA ARG A 170 16.50 -9.43 0.02
C ARG A 170 16.84 -9.52 1.51
N ASP A 171 16.53 -8.46 2.25
CA ASP A 171 16.90 -8.32 3.66
C ASP A 171 16.09 -9.28 4.54
N THR A 172 14.80 -9.44 4.25
CA THR A 172 13.93 -10.42 4.91
C THR A 172 14.46 -11.83 4.69
N VAL A 173 14.74 -12.21 3.44
CA VAL A 173 15.22 -13.55 3.12
C VAL A 173 16.60 -13.80 3.74
N ALA A 174 17.49 -12.80 3.73
CA ALA A 174 18.78 -12.88 4.41
C ALA A 174 18.61 -13.15 5.91
N HIS A 175 17.69 -12.44 6.58
CA HIS A 175 17.38 -12.64 7.98
C HIS A 175 16.81 -14.04 8.25
N VAL A 176 15.75 -14.44 7.54
CA VAL A 176 15.08 -15.74 7.71
C VAL A 176 16.06 -16.89 7.47
N CYS A 177 16.86 -16.80 6.40
CA CYS A 177 17.86 -17.81 6.06
C CYS A 177 19.15 -17.75 6.89
N ASN A 178 19.28 -16.82 7.83
CA ASN A 178 20.51 -16.57 8.59
C ASN A 178 21.74 -16.44 7.65
N ARG A 179 21.60 -15.59 6.63
CA ARG A 179 22.60 -15.28 5.61
C ARG A 179 22.94 -13.79 5.67
N THR A 180 24.07 -13.40 5.07
CA THR A 180 24.39 -11.98 4.90
C THR A 180 23.64 -11.41 3.70
N GLN A 181 23.27 -10.12 3.73
CA GLN A 181 22.60 -9.44 2.61
C GLN A 181 23.35 -9.58 1.28
N LYS A 182 24.69 -9.58 1.31
CA LYS A 182 25.54 -9.74 0.11
C LYS A 182 25.47 -11.13 -0.51
N SER A 183 25.09 -12.13 0.27
CA SER A 183 24.94 -13.52 -0.19
C SER A 183 23.53 -13.85 -0.70
N VAL A 184 22.67 -12.84 -0.81
CA VAL A 184 21.31 -12.94 -1.34
C VAL A 184 21.15 -11.96 -2.50
N VAL A 185 20.73 -12.45 -3.66
CA VAL A 185 20.51 -11.63 -4.86
C VAL A 185 19.08 -11.81 -5.32
N VAL A 186 18.36 -10.70 -5.46
CA VAL A 186 16.99 -10.67 -5.95
C VAL A 186 16.98 -10.13 -7.37
N TYR A 187 16.26 -10.81 -8.25
CA TYR A 187 15.97 -10.46 -9.63
C TYR A 187 14.48 -10.10 -9.74
N PRO A 188 14.10 -8.83 -9.57
CA PRO A 188 12.71 -8.39 -9.66
C PRO A 188 12.11 -8.77 -11.01
N GLN A 189 10.90 -9.30 -11.03
CA GLN A 189 10.19 -9.62 -12.28
C GLN A 189 9.13 -8.57 -12.61
N GLU A 190 8.79 -8.49 -13.89
CA GLU A 190 7.69 -7.64 -14.37
C GLU A 190 6.40 -8.00 -13.64
N HIS A 191 5.64 -6.98 -13.27
CA HIS A 191 4.43 -7.17 -12.52
C HIS A 191 3.38 -6.09 -12.80
N PHE A 192 2.13 -6.48 -12.58
CA PHE A 192 0.99 -5.58 -12.48
C PHE A 192 0.46 -5.65 -11.03
N SER A 193 0.39 -4.52 -10.34
CA SER A 193 -0.06 -4.42 -8.93
C SER A 193 -0.90 -3.16 -8.72
N PRO A 194 -2.16 -3.11 -9.23
CA PRO A 194 -3.01 -1.92 -9.13
C PRO A 194 -3.38 -1.53 -7.69
N LYS A 195 -3.17 -2.41 -6.71
CA LYS A 195 -3.52 -2.20 -5.30
C LYS A 195 -2.30 -2.37 -4.39
N ASP A 196 -1.08 -2.35 -4.93
CA ASP A 196 0.16 -2.54 -4.20
C ASP A 196 0.30 -3.90 -3.47
N GLU A 197 -0.35 -4.93 -4.02
CA GLU A 197 -0.40 -6.27 -3.45
C GLU A 197 0.96 -7.02 -3.46
N LYS A 198 1.96 -6.48 -4.17
CA LYS A 198 3.29 -7.10 -4.33
C LYS A 198 4.34 -6.44 -3.45
N LEU A 199 3.93 -5.86 -2.33
CA LEU A 199 4.83 -5.18 -1.41
C LEU A 199 5.42 -6.14 -0.35
N LEU A 200 4.63 -6.83 0.49
CA LEU A 200 5.18 -7.81 1.45
C LEU A 200 4.95 -9.28 1.06
N LEU A 201 3.87 -9.60 0.32
CA LEU A 201 3.58 -10.97 -0.11
C LEU A 201 4.78 -11.65 -0.79
N PRO A 202 5.55 -10.97 -1.69
CA PRO A 202 6.75 -11.56 -2.27
C PRO A 202 7.81 -11.93 -1.22
N SER A 203 7.95 -11.11 -0.17
CA SER A 203 8.93 -11.34 0.90
C SER A 203 8.58 -12.56 1.74
N LEU A 204 7.28 -12.78 1.99
CA LEU A 204 6.79 -13.98 2.69
C LEU A 204 7.09 -15.24 1.89
N LEU A 205 6.68 -15.24 0.62
CA LEU A 205 6.80 -16.40 -0.25
C LEU A 205 8.26 -16.71 -0.57
N ALA A 206 9.07 -15.68 -0.86
CA ALA A 206 10.50 -15.85 -1.10
C ALA A 206 11.23 -16.40 0.11
N SER A 207 10.85 -16.00 1.31
CA SER A 207 11.49 -16.50 2.54
C SER A 207 11.19 -17.97 2.79
N ILE A 208 9.94 -18.40 2.57
CA ILE A 208 9.55 -19.82 2.62
C ILE A 208 10.31 -20.63 1.56
N ALA A 209 10.31 -20.16 0.30
CA ALA A 209 10.97 -20.84 -0.81
C ALA A 209 12.50 -20.93 -0.60
N ALA A 210 13.12 -19.83 -0.18
CA ALA A 210 14.56 -19.76 0.08
C ALA A 210 14.99 -20.67 1.23
N MET A 211 14.19 -20.75 2.30
CA MET A 211 14.46 -21.69 3.40
C MET A 211 14.38 -23.13 2.92
N ALA A 212 13.40 -23.47 2.09
CA ALA A 212 13.31 -24.79 1.47
C ALA A 212 14.52 -25.08 0.56
N THR A 213 14.93 -24.13 -0.28
CA THR A 213 16.14 -24.27 -1.11
C THR A 213 17.39 -24.50 -0.27
N LYS A 214 17.55 -23.76 0.83
CA LYS A 214 18.67 -23.93 1.77
C LYS A 214 18.64 -25.29 2.47
N LYS A 215 17.46 -25.72 2.92
CA LYS A 215 17.28 -26.96 3.70
C LYS A 215 17.44 -28.21 2.84
N PHE A 216 16.89 -28.21 1.62
CA PHE A 216 16.85 -29.38 0.74
C PHE A 216 17.95 -29.38 -0.33
N GLY A 217 18.64 -28.26 -0.54
CA GLY A 217 19.72 -28.15 -1.51
C GLY A 217 19.27 -28.23 -2.98
N GLN A 218 17.98 -28.02 -3.24
CA GLN A 218 17.36 -28.07 -4.57
C GLN A 218 16.72 -26.72 -4.91
N PRO A 219 16.66 -26.32 -6.19
CA PRO A 219 15.88 -25.18 -6.64
C PRO A 219 14.41 -25.36 -6.26
N VAL A 220 13.75 -24.27 -5.87
CA VAL A 220 12.34 -24.27 -5.44
C VAL A 220 11.54 -23.27 -6.26
N GLU A 221 10.32 -23.65 -6.64
CA GLU A 221 9.30 -22.77 -7.20
C GLU A 221 8.04 -22.82 -6.33
N LEU A 222 7.68 -21.70 -5.71
CA LEU A 222 6.49 -21.56 -4.87
C LEU A 222 5.45 -20.70 -5.60
N MET A 223 4.21 -21.17 -5.65
CA MET A 223 3.10 -20.48 -6.30
C MET A 223 1.93 -20.27 -5.36
N THR A 224 1.22 -19.15 -5.52
CA THR A 224 -0.01 -18.89 -4.78
C THR A 224 -0.98 -18.03 -5.57
N THR A 225 -2.27 -18.19 -5.28
CA THR A 225 -3.37 -17.30 -5.68
C THR A 225 -3.98 -16.60 -4.45
N PHE A 226 -3.29 -16.65 -3.32
CA PHE A 226 -3.82 -16.10 -2.08
C PHE A 226 -3.88 -14.58 -2.15
N PRO A 227 -5.05 -13.97 -1.89
CA PRO A 227 -5.24 -12.53 -2.09
C PRO A 227 -4.60 -11.71 -0.99
N THR A 228 -4.48 -10.41 -1.25
CA THR A 228 -4.17 -9.40 -0.22
C THR A 228 -5.44 -8.66 0.18
N PHE A 229 -5.44 -8.08 1.38
CA PHE A 229 -6.64 -7.52 2.00
C PHE A 229 -6.43 -6.05 2.35
N LYS A 230 -7.45 -5.23 2.06
CA LYS A 230 -7.58 -3.84 2.51
C LYS A 230 -8.25 -3.80 3.88
N SER A 231 -7.78 -2.91 4.75
CA SER A 231 -8.38 -2.65 6.07
C SER A 231 -9.83 -2.16 5.95
N GLY A 232 -10.65 -2.52 6.93
CA GLY A 232 -11.95 -1.88 7.14
C GLY A 232 -11.77 -0.56 7.89
N VAL A 233 -12.47 0.49 7.48
CA VAL A 233 -12.40 1.81 8.13
C VAL A 233 -13.79 2.29 8.48
N THR A 234 -14.02 2.58 9.77
CA THR A 234 -15.26 3.19 10.24
C THR A 234 -14.96 4.59 10.77
N VAL A 235 -15.70 5.59 10.29
CA VAL A 235 -15.52 7.00 10.68
C VAL A 235 -16.84 7.56 11.21
N TRP A 236 -16.80 8.15 12.39
CA TRP A 236 -17.88 8.96 12.95
C TRP A 236 -17.50 10.43 12.88
N ARG A 237 -18.42 11.26 12.37
CA ARG A 237 -18.25 12.70 12.26
C ARG A 237 -19.42 13.42 12.90
N LYS A 238 -19.10 14.42 13.71
CA LYS A 238 -20.06 15.32 14.34
C LYS A 238 -19.63 16.76 14.10
N THR A 239 -20.32 17.44 13.18
CA THR A 239 -20.07 18.84 12.86
C THR A 239 -21.14 19.73 13.49
N TYR A 240 -20.70 20.79 14.14
CA TYR A 240 -21.55 21.85 14.67
C TYR A 240 -21.58 23.01 13.67
N LEU A 241 -22.79 23.43 13.32
CA LEU A 241 -23.07 24.43 12.32
C LEU A 241 -23.70 25.66 12.98
N SER A 242 -23.31 26.84 12.50
CA SER A 242 -24.03 28.07 12.80
C SER A 242 -25.47 28.05 12.30
N THR A 243 -26.27 28.98 12.79
CA THR A 243 -27.63 29.26 12.26
C THR A 243 -27.67 29.49 10.74
N LYS A 244 -26.55 29.93 10.13
CA LYS A 244 -26.39 30.14 8.67
C LYS A 244 -25.79 28.95 7.93
N GLY A 245 -25.61 27.81 8.59
CA GLY A 245 -25.04 26.60 8.02
C GLY A 245 -23.52 26.67 7.74
N LYS A 246 -22.79 27.56 8.43
CA LYS A 246 -21.31 27.60 8.40
C LYS A 246 -20.79 26.54 9.39
N PRO A 247 -19.86 25.66 9.00
CA PRO A 247 -19.13 24.80 9.93
C PRO A 247 -18.32 25.63 10.94
N LEU A 248 -18.50 25.33 12.22
CA LEU A 248 -17.78 26.00 13.31
C LEU A 248 -16.74 25.06 13.90
N ARG A 249 -17.18 23.87 14.33
CA ARG A 249 -16.32 22.88 14.96
C ARG A 249 -16.70 21.47 14.56
N GLU A 250 -15.73 20.56 14.60
CA GLU A 250 -15.96 19.18 14.21
C GLU A 250 -15.16 18.19 15.07
N GLU A 251 -15.86 17.13 15.47
CA GLU A 251 -15.31 15.99 16.19
C GLU A 251 -15.36 14.76 15.29
N VAL A 252 -14.24 14.05 15.19
CA VAL A 252 -14.07 12.91 14.31
C VAL A 252 -13.42 11.76 15.08
N LYS A 253 -14.01 10.57 14.98
CA LYS A 253 -13.36 9.33 15.43
C LYS A 253 -13.27 8.37 14.25
N ALA A 254 -12.11 7.76 14.03
CA ALA A 254 -11.93 6.70 13.06
C ALA A 254 -11.34 5.45 13.72
N ILE A 255 -11.86 4.30 13.32
CA ILE A 255 -11.34 2.98 13.70
C ILE A 255 -10.90 2.26 12.43
N ILE A 256 -9.68 1.75 12.43
CA ILE A 256 -9.08 0.94 11.38
C ILE A 256 -8.95 -0.49 11.89
N ASP A 257 -9.63 -1.44 11.24
CA ASP A 257 -9.46 -2.86 11.52
C ASP A 257 -8.33 -3.41 10.65
N GLN A 258 -7.19 -3.75 11.28
CA GLN A 258 -6.01 -4.29 10.61
C GLN A 258 -5.94 -5.82 10.63
N GLY A 259 -6.96 -6.51 11.13
CA GLY A 259 -6.93 -7.97 11.25
C GLY A 259 -6.01 -8.44 12.37
N ALA A 260 -5.47 -9.65 12.22
CA ALA A 260 -4.80 -10.35 13.30
C ALA A 260 -3.42 -9.78 13.67
N PHE A 261 -2.73 -9.18 12.70
CA PHE A 261 -1.40 -8.64 12.87
C PHE A 261 -1.35 -7.20 12.38
N PRO A 262 -0.81 -6.26 13.18
CA PRO A 262 -0.62 -4.89 12.74
C PRO A 262 0.43 -4.84 11.63
N LEU A 263 0.18 -4.02 10.61
CA LEU A 263 1.10 -3.77 9.51
C LEU A 263 1.04 -2.29 9.10
N PHE A 264 2.20 -1.63 9.06
CA PHE A 264 2.33 -0.21 8.74
C PHE A 264 1.45 0.69 9.63
N SER A 265 1.21 0.30 10.89
CA SER A 265 0.17 0.91 11.74
C SER A 265 0.32 2.42 11.90
N GLN A 266 1.53 2.88 12.20
CA GLN A 266 1.83 4.31 12.35
C GLN A 266 1.56 5.10 11.07
N GLU A 267 2.01 4.58 9.93
CA GLU A 267 1.81 5.24 8.64
C GLU A 267 0.33 5.22 8.24
N MET A 268 -0.37 4.10 8.47
CA MET A 268 -1.80 3.98 8.18
C MET A 268 -2.64 4.96 9.00
N MET A 269 -2.32 5.13 10.28
CA MET A 269 -2.96 6.17 11.11
C MET A 269 -2.67 7.57 10.57
N ALA A 270 -1.43 7.85 10.15
CA ALA A 270 -1.04 9.16 9.63
C ALA A 270 -1.78 9.51 8.32
N GLN A 271 -1.86 8.57 7.38
CA GLN A 271 -2.54 8.69 6.09
C GLN A 271 -4.06 8.80 6.27
N THR A 272 -4.63 8.00 7.17
CA THR A 272 -6.04 8.08 7.59
C THR A 272 -6.36 9.46 8.16
N MET A 273 -5.53 9.97 9.08
CA MET A 273 -5.70 11.30 9.65
C MET A 273 -5.66 12.40 8.58
N ALA A 274 -4.76 12.30 7.59
CA ALA A 274 -4.69 13.26 6.48
C ALA A 274 -6.01 13.36 5.71
N GLY A 275 -6.68 12.22 5.47
CA GLY A 275 -7.98 12.18 4.80
C GLY A 275 -9.14 12.65 5.67
N LEU A 276 -8.99 12.67 7.00
CA LEU A 276 -10.01 13.17 7.93
C LEU A 276 -10.02 14.70 8.06
N ILE A 277 -8.90 15.38 7.83
CA ILE A 277 -8.82 16.83 8.00
C ILE A 277 -9.60 17.53 6.86
N PRO A 278 -10.69 18.27 7.16
CA PRO A 278 -11.55 18.83 6.13
C PRO A 278 -10.90 19.99 5.37
N LEU A 279 -11.42 20.26 4.16
CA LEU A 279 -11.01 21.40 3.32
C LEU A 279 -11.69 22.73 3.69
N TYR A 280 -12.73 22.68 4.53
CA TYR A 280 -13.41 23.87 5.04
C TYR A 280 -12.80 24.34 6.36
N GLN A 281 -12.89 25.64 6.61
CA GLN A 281 -12.34 26.26 7.80
C GLN A 281 -13.18 25.95 9.05
N LEU A 282 -12.49 25.61 10.13
CA LEU A 282 -13.07 25.33 11.44
C LEU A 282 -12.36 26.14 12.52
N GLU A 283 -13.12 26.63 13.48
CA GLU A 283 -12.65 27.31 14.69
C GLU A 283 -12.02 26.31 15.66
N ALA A 284 -12.59 25.10 15.75
CA ALA A 284 -12.03 23.98 16.50
C ALA A 284 -12.21 22.64 15.77
N PHE A 285 -11.24 21.74 15.89
CA PHE A 285 -11.26 20.41 15.30
C PHE A 285 -10.61 19.42 16.25
N SER A 286 -11.18 18.23 16.35
CA SER A 286 -10.59 17.11 17.06
C SER A 286 -10.82 15.83 16.27
N ALA A 287 -9.73 15.11 16.01
CA ALA A 287 -9.75 13.80 15.38
C ALA A 287 -8.93 12.79 16.17
N GLU A 288 -9.46 11.59 16.31
CA GLU A 288 -8.80 10.43 16.88
C GLU A 288 -8.86 9.27 15.90
N VAL A 289 -7.70 8.67 15.61
CA VAL A 289 -7.58 7.46 14.77
C VAL A 289 -7.05 6.33 15.64
N GLU A 290 -7.79 5.23 15.68
CA GLU A 290 -7.49 4.05 16.48
C GLU A 290 -7.32 2.83 15.56
N VAL A 291 -6.28 2.03 15.80
CA VAL A 291 -6.08 0.74 15.15
C VAL A 291 -6.56 -0.37 16.08
N VAL A 292 -7.47 -1.20 15.58
CA VAL A 292 -7.97 -2.38 16.29
C VAL A 292 -7.53 -3.66 15.57
N LEU A 293 -7.35 -4.71 16.36
CA LEU A 293 -7.02 -6.05 15.87
C LEU A 293 -8.27 -6.94 15.92
N SER A 294 -8.40 -7.82 14.95
CA SER A 294 -9.53 -8.75 14.82
C SER A 294 -9.03 -10.13 14.34
N PRO A 295 -9.79 -11.23 14.53
CA PRO A 295 -9.38 -12.56 14.08
C PRO A 295 -9.60 -12.73 12.56
N THR A 296 -9.20 -11.73 11.78
CA THR A 296 -9.31 -11.69 10.32
C THR A 296 -7.92 -11.52 9.71
N TYR A 297 -7.85 -11.71 8.39
CA TYR A 297 -6.58 -11.58 7.66
C TYR A 297 -5.91 -10.23 7.94
N PRO A 298 -4.59 -10.21 8.20
CA PRO A 298 -3.85 -8.97 8.35
C PRO A 298 -4.04 -8.09 7.13
N ALA A 299 -4.55 -6.89 7.36
CA ALA A 299 -4.71 -5.91 6.31
C ALA A 299 -3.34 -5.41 5.88
N HIS A 300 -3.13 -5.42 4.58
CA HIS A 300 -1.86 -5.08 3.96
C HIS A 300 -1.88 -3.61 3.49
N PHE A 301 -0.71 -3.10 3.10
CA PHE A 301 -0.62 -1.94 2.23
C PHE A 301 -1.53 -2.12 1.00
N PHE A 302 -2.45 -1.19 0.78
CA PHE A 302 -3.47 -1.29 -0.27
C PHE A 302 -3.73 0.08 -0.90
N GLY A 303 -2.93 0.46 -1.90
CA GLY A 303 -3.01 1.76 -2.57
C GLY A 303 -2.52 2.93 -1.70
N ASP A 304 -3.37 3.41 -0.80
CA ASP A 304 -3.17 4.69 -0.09
C ASP A 304 -3.35 4.62 1.43
N LEU A 305 -3.21 3.42 2.01
CA LEU A 305 -3.21 3.21 3.46
C LEU A 305 -4.40 3.86 4.21
N GLY A 306 -5.59 3.82 3.60
CA GLY A 306 -6.83 4.32 4.23
C GLY A 306 -7.11 5.80 4.01
N TYR A 307 -6.23 6.52 3.30
CA TYR A 307 -6.48 7.91 2.90
C TYR A 307 -7.76 8.03 2.06
N SER A 308 -7.97 7.20 1.04
CA SER A 308 -9.20 7.20 0.22
C SER A 308 -10.45 6.93 1.05
N SER A 309 -10.38 6.00 2.00
CA SER A 309 -11.49 5.60 2.87
C SER A 309 -11.95 6.76 3.75
N THR A 310 -11.00 7.53 4.28
CA THR A 310 -11.28 8.70 5.12
C THR A 310 -11.63 9.93 4.31
N LEU A 311 -10.99 10.15 3.17
CA LEU A 311 -11.36 11.20 2.23
C LEU A 311 -12.80 11.02 1.73
N PHE A 312 -13.22 9.78 1.46
CA PHE A 312 -14.62 9.44 1.19
C PHE A 312 -15.54 9.93 2.32
N SER A 313 -15.18 9.68 3.58
CA SER A 313 -15.97 10.16 4.73
C SER A 313 -16.10 11.68 4.72
N SER A 314 -15.00 12.40 4.45
CA SER A 314 -14.94 13.87 4.42
C SER A 314 -15.81 14.45 3.31
N GLU A 315 -15.75 13.89 2.10
CA GLU A 315 -16.52 14.36 0.95
C GLU A 315 -18.00 13.99 1.03
N ALA A 316 -18.31 12.79 1.55
CA ALA A 316 -19.68 12.40 1.84
C ALA A 316 -20.28 13.27 2.94
N HIS A 317 -19.51 13.58 3.99
CA HIS A 317 -19.94 14.49 5.06
C HIS A 317 -20.16 15.90 4.54
N THR A 318 -19.23 16.45 3.76
CA THR A 318 -19.38 17.74 3.08
C THR A 318 -20.68 17.82 2.29
N SER A 319 -21.06 16.75 1.59
CA SER A 319 -22.33 16.70 0.85
C SER A 319 -23.56 16.72 1.78
N ASN A 320 -23.46 16.11 2.98
CA ASN A 320 -24.50 16.19 4.00
C ASN A 320 -24.59 17.60 4.61
N LEU A 321 -23.46 18.26 4.88
CA LEU A 321 -23.42 19.65 5.36
C LEU A 321 -24.06 20.61 4.34
N ALA A 322 -23.79 20.41 3.05
CA ALA A 322 -24.44 21.18 1.98
C ALA A 322 -25.96 21.00 1.96
N VAL A 323 -26.44 19.78 2.21
CA VAL A 323 -27.89 19.49 2.32
C VAL A 323 -28.49 20.16 3.56
N ALA A 324 -27.82 20.10 4.72
CA ALA A 324 -28.26 20.74 5.95
C ALA A 324 -28.35 22.27 5.79
N ALA A 325 -27.37 22.88 5.12
CA ALA A 325 -27.35 24.30 4.77
C ALA A 325 -28.30 24.68 3.60
N GLN A 326 -29.05 23.71 3.04
CA GLN A 326 -29.93 23.89 1.88
C GLN A 326 -29.23 24.47 0.63
N MET A 327 -27.94 24.19 0.48
CA MET A 327 -27.12 24.64 -0.66
C MET A 327 -26.94 23.53 -1.71
N VAL A 328 -26.59 23.94 -2.93
CA VAL A 328 -26.06 23.02 -3.94
C VAL A 328 -24.63 22.63 -3.55
N SER A 329 -24.29 21.35 -3.71
CA SER A 329 -23.02 20.75 -3.27
C SER A 329 -21.77 21.50 -3.79
N THR A 330 -21.80 21.92 -5.05
CA THR A 330 -20.74 22.74 -5.68
C THR A 330 -20.62 24.11 -5.02
N ASN A 331 -21.72 24.84 -4.90
CA ASN A 331 -21.75 26.18 -4.31
C ASN A 331 -21.30 26.17 -2.84
N TRP A 332 -21.66 25.13 -2.09
CA TRP A 332 -21.22 24.99 -0.71
C TRP A 332 -19.70 24.84 -0.62
N ARG A 333 -19.10 23.94 -1.42
CA ARG A 333 -17.63 23.77 -1.48
C ARG A 333 -16.94 25.07 -1.91
N THR A 334 -17.39 25.68 -2.99
CA THR A 334 -16.83 26.96 -3.46
C THR A 334 -16.96 28.08 -2.41
N LYS A 335 -17.96 28.04 -1.52
CA LYS A 335 -18.13 29.04 -0.46
C LYS A 335 -17.25 28.79 0.76
N TYR A 336 -17.15 27.55 1.22
CA TYR A 336 -16.55 27.21 2.52
C TYR A 336 -15.15 26.59 2.43
N TYR A 337 -14.73 26.07 1.27
CA TYR A 337 -13.35 25.63 1.10
C TYR A 337 -12.42 26.84 1.15
N GLY A 338 -11.36 26.72 1.95
CA GLY A 338 -10.43 27.80 2.16
C GLY A 338 -9.10 27.29 2.71
N GLU A 339 -8.08 28.13 2.58
CA GLU A 339 -6.77 27.86 3.17
C GLU A 339 -6.90 27.75 4.69
N SER A 340 -6.27 26.73 5.26
CA SER A 340 -6.27 26.47 6.70
C SER A 340 -4.84 26.22 7.15
N ARG A 341 -4.32 27.13 7.99
CA ARG A 341 -2.96 27.01 8.53
C ARG A 341 -2.77 25.71 9.34
N PRO A 342 -3.66 25.36 10.30
CA PRO A 342 -3.53 24.10 11.04
C PRO A 342 -3.52 22.86 10.14
N ARG A 343 -4.26 22.90 9.02
CA ARG A 343 -4.27 21.81 8.05
C ARG A 343 -2.94 21.70 7.31
N ASN A 344 -2.39 22.84 6.86
CA ASN A 344 -1.12 22.89 6.14
C ASN A 344 0.08 22.47 7.00
N GLU A 345 -0.06 22.52 8.33
CA GLU A 345 0.92 21.96 9.28
C GLU A 345 0.95 20.42 9.26
N TYR A 346 -0.15 19.77 8.89
CA TYR A 346 -0.24 18.31 8.80
C TYR A 346 0.02 17.79 7.37
N MET A 347 -0.56 18.43 6.36
CA MET A 347 -0.42 18.03 4.97
C MET A 347 -0.31 19.26 4.07
N GLU A 348 0.77 19.33 3.31
CA GLU A 348 0.93 20.35 2.28
C GLU A 348 -0.14 20.18 1.20
N THR A 349 -0.79 21.28 0.81
CA THR A 349 -1.78 21.25 -0.25
C THR A 349 -1.52 22.30 -1.30
N LEU A 350 -1.86 21.92 -2.52
CA LEU A 350 -1.98 22.85 -3.63
C LEU A 350 -2.99 23.96 -3.29
N PRO A 351 -2.84 25.15 -3.90
CA PRO A 351 -3.69 26.30 -3.60
C PRO A 351 -5.19 25.99 -3.74
N ILE A 352 -5.93 26.11 -2.64
CA ILE A 352 -7.37 25.88 -2.57
C ILE A 352 -8.17 26.76 -3.54
N PRO A 353 -7.76 28.02 -3.86
CA PRO A 353 -8.43 28.81 -4.91
C PRO A 353 -8.49 28.09 -6.26
N LYS A 354 -7.42 27.41 -6.69
CA LYS A 354 -7.43 26.65 -7.95
C LYS A 354 -8.43 25.49 -7.90
N LEU A 355 -8.53 24.81 -6.76
CA LEU A 355 -9.54 23.77 -6.56
C LEU A 355 -10.97 24.35 -6.65
N ARG A 356 -11.21 25.53 -6.08
CA ARG A 356 -12.52 26.20 -6.16
C ARG A 356 -12.89 26.56 -7.60
N ASP A 357 -11.91 27.03 -8.38
CA ASP A 357 -12.09 27.33 -9.80
C ASP A 357 -12.43 26.06 -10.59
N LEU A 358 -11.69 24.97 -10.37
CA LEU A 358 -11.95 23.66 -10.99
C LEU A 358 -13.33 23.10 -10.64
N ILE A 359 -13.77 23.26 -9.39
CA ILE A 359 -15.13 22.88 -8.95
C ILE A 359 -16.18 23.70 -9.70
N GLY A 360 -15.96 25.01 -9.84
CA GLY A 360 -16.85 25.92 -10.54
C GLY A 360 -16.96 25.59 -12.04
N GLU A 361 -15.83 25.37 -12.69
CA GLU A 361 -15.75 24.97 -14.10
C GLU A 361 -16.42 23.61 -14.33
N THR A 362 -16.06 22.59 -13.54
CA THR A 362 -16.65 21.24 -13.63
C THR A 362 -18.15 21.30 -13.39
N GLY A 363 -18.60 22.06 -12.39
CA GLY A 363 -20.01 22.24 -12.09
C GLY A 363 -20.80 22.93 -13.22
N THR A 364 -20.15 23.83 -13.94
CA THR A 364 -20.73 24.54 -15.10
C THR A 364 -20.81 23.61 -16.32
N VAL A 365 -19.70 22.95 -16.67
CA VAL A 365 -19.62 22.02 -17.81
C VAL A 365 -20.58 20.84 -17.64
N ALA A 366 -20.69 20.30 -16.42
CA ALA A 366 -21.61 19.21 -16.11
C ALA A 366 -23.06 19.67 -15.89
N ASP A 367 -23.34 20.98 -15.90
CA ASP A 367 -24.64 21.58 -15.58
C ASP A 367 -25.22 21.01 -14.26
N PHE A 368 -24.34 20.93 -13.25
CA PHE A 368 -24.57 20.18 -12.02
C PHE A 368 -25.77 20.73 -11.25
N SER A 369 -25.89 22.06 -11.17
CA SER A 369 -26.96 22.74 -10.44
C SER A 369 -28.34 22.40 -11.00
N ARG A 370 -28.51 22.39 -12.33
CA ARG A 370 -29.78 22.01 -12.97
C ARG A 370 -30.10 20.54 -12.69
N HIS A 371 -29.16 19.63 -12.91
CA HIS A 371 -29.35 18.20 -12.66
C HIS A 371 -29.73 17.94 -11.19
N SER A 372 -29.00 18.55 -10.25
CA SER A 372 -29.26 18.42 -8.82
C SER A 372 -30.67 18.91 -8.44
N ALA A 373 -31.09 20.07 -8.96
CA ALA A 373 -32.43 20.60 -8.71
C ALA A 373 -33.53 19.70 -9.29
N VAL A 374 -33.39 19.24 -10.53
CA VAL A 374 -34.35 18.35 -11.19
C VAL A 374 -34.49 17.04 -10.41
N TYR A 375 -33.37 16.40 -10.04
CA TYR A 375 -33.41 15.13 -9.31
C TYR A 375 -33.95 15.29 -7.88
N LYS A 376 -33.68 16.42 -7.21
CA LYS A 376 -34.28 16.74 -5.90
C LYS A 376 -35.81 16.92 -6.00
N LEU A 377 -36.30 17.57 -7.05
CA LEU A 377 -37.74 17.69 -7.31
C LEU A 377 -38.37 16.32 -7.59
N GLN A 378 -37.74 15.51 -8.44
CA GLN A 378 -38.20 14.15 -8.73
C GLN A 378 -38.29 13.28 -7.48
N LYS A 379 -37.33 13.38 -6.55
CA LYS A 379 -37.37 12.66 -5.27
C LYS A 379 -38.58 13.04 -4.41
N ARG A 380 -39.05 14.29 -4.48
CA ARG A 380 -40.24 14.76 -3.73
C ARG A 380 -41.54 14.31 -4.39
N THR A 381 -41.55 14.22 -5.71
CA THR A 381 -42.69 13.72 -6.48
C THR A 381 -42.76 12.20 -6.32
N LYS A 382 -43.72 11.67 -5.54
CA LYS A 382 -43.97 10.23 -5.36
C LYS A 382 -44.42 9.49 -6.65
N GLN A 383 -44.27 10.10 -7.82
CA GLN A 383 -44.62 9.49 -9.09
C GLN A 383 -43.43 8.69 -9.61
N HIS A 384 -43.64 7.38 -9.76
CA HIS A 384 -42.68 6.50 -10.39
C HIS A 384 -42.46 6.95 -11.85
N LEU A 385 -41.20 7.18 -12.23
CA LEU A 385 -40.82 7.56 -13.60
C LEU A 385 -41.21 6.51 -14.65
N SER A 386 -41.40 5.25 -14.22
CA SER A 386 -41.95 4.15 -15.02
C SER A 386 -42.67 3.14 -14.12
N PRO A 387 -43.84 2.61 -14.50
CA PRO A 387 -44.48 1.47 -13.83
C PRO A 387 -43.64 0.18 -13.89
N PHE A 388 -42.72 0.07 -14.86
CA PHE A 388 -41.94 -1.13 -15.14
C PHE A 388 -40.50 -1.08 -14.61
N PHE A 389 -39.98 0.12 -14.33
CA PHE A 389 -38.61 0.29 -13.82
C PHE A 389 -38.60 1.26 -12.63
N ASN A 390 -38.44 0.71 -11.42
CA ASN A 390 -38.16 1.47 -10.21
C ASN A 390 -36.71 1.96 -10.20
N TYR A 391 -36.38 2.96 -11.03
CA TYR A 391 -35.06 3.60 -10.96
C TYR A 391 -35.15 5.02 -10.37
N SER A 392 -34.16 5.36 -9.55
CA SER A 392 -33.94 6.71 -9.02
C SER A 392 -32.74 7.35 -9.73
N ARG A 393 -32.72 8.68 -9.83
CA ARG A 393 -31.57 9.44 -10.36
C ARG A 393 -30.96 10.31 -9.27
N GLY A 394 -29.65 10.46 -9.33
CA GLY A 394 -28.87 11.32 -8.45
C GLY A 394 -27.66 11.86 -9.17
N VAL A 395 -27.12 12.96 -8.67
CA VAL A 395 -25.85 13.54 -9.12
C VAL A 395 -25.05 13.90 -7.88
N GLY A 396 -23.75 13.60 -7.91
CA GLY A 396 -22.81 13.85 -6.83
C GLY A 396 -21.52 14.44 -7.37
N ILE A 397 -20.83 15.18 -6.52
CA ILE A 397 -19.48 15.69 -6.78
C ILE A 397 -18.64 15.39 -5.55
N ALA A 398 -17.43 14.93 -5.79
CA ALA A 398 -16.42 14.71 -4.77
C ALA A 398 -15.12 15.38 -5.24
N CYS A 399 -14.35 15.89 -4.28
CA CYS A 399 -13.09 16.57 -4.52
C CYS A 399 -12.04 16.03 -3.55
N GLY A 400 -10.80 15.87 -3.98
CA GLY A 400 -9.75 15.39 -3.09
C GLY A 400 -8.38 15.60 -3.68
N GLY A 401 -7.40 15.85 -2.82
CA GLY A 401 -6.00 15.85 -3.22
C GLY A 401 -5.52 14.41 -3.43
N GLY A 402 -4.67 14.19 -4.42
CA GLY A 402 -3.82 12.99 -4.42
C GLY A 402 -2.78 13.13 -3.32
N LEU A 403 -2.61 12.08 -2.52
CA LEU A 403 -1.57 12.02 -1.49
C LEU A 403 -0.38 11.26 -2.06
N SER A 404 0.81 11.84 -1.92
CA SER A 404 2.04 11.28 -2.47
C SER A 404 3.07 11.12 -1.37
N GLY A 405 3.70 9.95 -1.36
CA GLY A 405 4.73 9.57 -0.41
C GLY A 405 4.28 9.30 1.03
N PHE A 406 5.25 8.81 1.80
CA PHE A 406 5.11 8.53 3.23
C PHE A 406 5.14 9.82 4.07
N SER A 407 4.59 9.73 5.27
CA SER A 407 4.70 10.78 6.29
C SER A 407 6.15 11.24 6.51
N THR A 408 6.36 12.53 6.81
CA THR A 408 7.71 13.09 7.00
C THR A 408 8.47 12.47 8.18
N THR A 409 7.73 11.89 9.13
CA THR A 409 8.26 11.14 10.27
C THR A 409 8.66 9.70 9.92
N SER A 410 8.24 9.19 8.76
CA SER A 410 8.54 7.82 8.33
C SER A 410 10.00 7.67 7.89
N ALA A 411 10.67 6.62 8.36
CA ALA A 411 12.01 6.27 7.89
C ALA A 411 12.03 6.01 6.37
N LEU A 412 10.93 5.47 5.82
CA LEU A 412 10.77 5.19 4.38
C LEU A 412 10.65 6.46 3.53
N HIS A 413 10.31 7.60 4.15
CA HIS A 413 10.28 8.88 3.45
C HIS A 413 11.69 9.28 2.99
N THR A 414 12.70 8.99 3.80
CA THR A 414 14.04 9.58 3.63
C THR A 414 15.11 8.61 3.11
N ALA A 415 14.86 7.30 3.14
CA ALA A 415 15.87 6.29 2.83
C ALA A 415 16.16 6.11 1.32
N SER A 416 15.27 6.59 0.45
CA SER A 416 15.33 6.38 -1.00
C SER A 416 16.54 7.05 -1.67
N LYS A 417 17.15 6.36 -2.64
CA LYS A 417 18.25 6.84 -3.48
C LYS A 417 17.99 6.52 -4.95
N ILE A 418 18.41 7.41 -5.83
CA ILE A 418 18.45 7.22 -7.29
C ILE A 418 19.80 7.75 -7.77
N SER A 419 20.41 7.09 -8.75
CA SER A 419 21.57 7.64 -9.45
C SER A 419 21.41 7.61 -10.96
N VAL A 420 21.97 8.62 -11.60
CA VAL A 420 21.99 8.79 -13.06
C VAL A 420 23.43 8.89 -13.51
N THR A 421 23.78 8.14 -14.56
CA THR A 421 25.10 8.20 -15.19
C THR A 421 24.94 8.58 -16.65
N LEU A 422 25.69 9.59 -17.09
CA LEU A 422 25.82 9.93 -18.51
C LEU A 422 27.17 9.45 -19.01
N ASP A 423 27.16 8.60 -20.03
CA ASP A 423 28.37 8.06 -20.64
C ASP A 423 28.92 8.94 -21.77
N ALA A 424 30.05 8.53 -22.35
CA ALA A 424 30.69 9.25 -23.46
C ALA A 424 29.95 9.11 -24.82
N ASN A 425 29.00 8.19 -24.93
CA ASN A 425 28.17 7.96 -26.11
C ASN A 425 26.79 8.64 -26.00
N ASN A 426 26.61 9.52 -25.02
CA ASN A 426 25.35 10.14 -24.63
C ASN A 426 24.26 9.14 -24.16
N GLU A 427 24.61 7.91 -23.82
CA GLU A 427 23.73 6.96 -23.16
C GLU A 427 23.54 7.34 -21.69
N VAL A 428 22.28 7.34 -21.25
CA VAL A 428 21.92 7.64 -19.85
C VAL A 428 21.53 6.33 -19.16
N THR A 429 22.28 5.96 -18.13
CA THR A 429 21.97 4.83 -17.27
C THR A 429 21.31 5.30 -15.98
N ILE A 430 20.10 4.82 -15.71
CA ILE A 430 19.37 5.04 -14.46
C ILE A 430 19.59 3.84 -13.53
N ASN A 431 20.02 4.10 -12.31
CA ASN A 431 20.08 3.11 -11.25
C ASN A 431 19.00 3.40 -10.19
N THR A 432 18.07 2.47 -10.05
CA THR A 432 16.94 2.51 -9.11
C THR A 432 16.46 1.09 -8.85
N SER A 433 15.82 0.87 -7.70
CA SER A 433 15.12 -0.39 -7.40
C SER A 433 13.68 -0.42 -7.88
N TYR A 434 13.16 0.69 -8.43
CA TYR A 434 11.81 0.75 -8.99
C TYR A 434 11.74 0.02 -10.34
N TYR A 435 10.59 -0.57 -10.61
CA TYR A 435 10.22 -1.22 -11.86
C TYR A 435 9.10 -0.41 -12.55
N PRO A 436 9.40 0.80 -13.06
CA PRO A 436 8.38 1.75 -13.49
C PRO A 436 7.57 1.21 -14.67
N SER A 437 6.27 1.50 -14.65
CA SER A 437 5.39 1.22 -15.80
C SER A 437 5.88 1.91 -17.07
N GLN A 438 5.45 1.43 -18.25
CA GLN A 438 5.80 2.06 -19.54
C GLN A 438 5.43 3.56 -19.60
N LYS A 439 4.34 3.95 -18.93
CA LYS A 439 3.90 5.35 -18.84
C LYS A 439 4.84 6.17 -17.95
N THR A 440 5.16 5.66 -16.77
CA THR A 440 6.11 6.28 -15.83
C THR A 440 7.49 6.43 -16.48
N PHE A 441 7.97 5.38 -17.16
CA PHE A 441 9.23 5.43 -17.89
C PHE A 441 9.22 6.46 -19.03
N SER A 442 8.10 6.60 -19.74
CA SER A 442 7.95 7.64 -20.77
C SER A 442 8.03 9.04 -20.17
N LEU A 443 7.45 9.26 -19.00
CA LEU A 443 7.56 10.52 -18.25
C LEU A 443 9.02 10.80 -17.85
N TRP A 444 9.70 9.83 -17.22
CA TRP A 444 11.11 9.98 -16.83
C TRP A 444 12.00 10.29 -18.03
N ARG A 445 11.75 9.60 -19.14
CA ARG A 445 12.45 9.86 -20.40
C ARG A 445 12.27 11.28 -20.88
N SER A 446 11.04 11.81 -20.89
CA SER A 446 10.77 13.19 -21.30
C SER A 446 11.54 14.19 -20.44
N ILE A 447 11.58 14.01 -19.12
CA ILE A 447 12.27 14.91 -18.20
C ILE A 447 13.79 14.85 -18.39
N ILE A 448 14.36 13.65 -18.50
CA ILE A 448 15.81 13.48 -18.69
C ILE A 448 16.26 14.13 -20.00
N ILE A 449 15.49 13.93 -21.07
CA ILE A 449 15.77 14.52 -22.39
C ILE A 449 15.74 16.05 -22.33
N GLU A 450 14.72 16.61 -21.67
CA GLU A 450 14.56 18.06 -21.52
C GLU A 450 15.70 18.68 -20.69
N GLU A 451 15.99 18.11 -19.52
CA GLU A 451 16.99 18.66 -18.60
C GLU A 451 18.42 18.60 -19.18
N LEU A 452 18.78 17.46 -19.80
CA LEU A 452 20.10 17.25 -20.40
C LEU A 452 20.21 17.78 -21.85
N ALA A 453 19.13 18.30 -22.43
CA ALA A 453 19.07 18.80 -23.81
C ALA A 453 19.56 17.78 -24.86
N LEU A 454 19.09 16.54 -24.73
CA LEU A 454 19.43 15.39 -25.56
C LEU A 454 18.54 15.33 -26.82
N GLU A 455 19.07 14.94 -27.99
CA GLU A 455 18.29 14.96 -29.24
C GLU A 455 17.46 13.68 -29.45
N LYS A 456 18.01 12.51 -29.09
CA LYS A 456 17.31 11.22 -29.00
C LYS A 456 18.27 10.12 -28.55
N GLU A 457 18.38 9.92 -27.25
CA GLU A 457 19.33 8.96 -26.71
C GLU A 457 18.68 7.77 -26.00
N THR A 458 19.45 6.69 -25.97
CA THR A 458 19.13 5.43 -25.32
C THR A 458 19.18 5.66 -23.81
N ILE A 459 18.02 5.59 -23.16
CA ILE A 459 17.95 5.56 -21.70
C ILE A 459 17.81 4.09 -21.30
N VAL A 460 18.75 3.62 -20.50
CA VAL A 460 18.80 2.22 -20.03
C VAL A 460 18.78 2.17 -18.52
N PHE A 461 18.37 1.03 -18.00
CA PHE A 461 18.47 0.73 -16.57
C PHE A 461 19.72 -0.10 -16.29
N VAL A 462 20.26 0.04 -15.09
CA VAL A 462 21.22 -0.95 -14.56
C VAL A 462 20.58 -2.34 -14.58
N ALA A 463 21.43 -3.38 -14.65
CA ALA A 463 21.00 -4.77 -14.58
C ALA A 463 19.99 -4.97 -13.44
N ASN A 464 18.93 -5.73 -13.74
CA ASN A 464 17.78 -5.87 -12.87
C ASN A 464 18.06 -6.87 -11.72
N ASP A 465 19.06 -6.56 -10.89
CA ASP A 465 19.43 -7.36 -9.73
C ASP A 465 19.97 -6.50 -8.56
N THR A 466 19.66 -6.91 -7.33
CA THR A 466 19.99 -6.15 -6.11
C THR A 466 21.49 -6.06 -5.78
N SER A 467 22.38 -6.71 -6.54
CA SER A 467 23.83 -6.54 -6.35
C SER A 467 24.37 -5.29 -7.06
N GLN A 468 23.66 -4.81 -8.09
CA GLN A 468 24.03 -3.62 -8.87
C GLN A 468 23.10 -2.42 -8.59
N MET A 469 21.85 -2.68 -8.22
CA MET A 469 20.87 -1.64 -7.93
C MET A 469 21.21 -0.78 -6.70
N VAL A 470 20.71 0.44 -6.69
CA VAL A 470 20.55 1.25 -5.47
C VAL A 470 19.16 1.08 -4.87
N ASP A 471 19.07 1.14 -3.55
CA ASP A 471 17.80 1.03 -2.83
C ASP A 471 17.02 2.35 -2.94
N SER A 472 15.96 2.33 -3.73
CA SER A 472 15.02 3.43 -3.90
C SER A 472 13.81 3.32 -2.97
N GLY A 473 13.74 2.28 -2.13
CA GLY A 473 12.59 1.99 -1.27
C GLY A 473 11.44 1.30 -2.01
N PRO A 474 10.24 1.28 -1.41
CA PRO A 474 9.08 0.64 -2.01
C PRO A 474 8.46 1.49 -3.14
N GLU A 475 8.07 0.85 -4.22
CA GLU A 475 7.36 1.47 -5.35
C GLU A 475 5.86 1.58 -5.07
N VAL A 476 5.47 2.56 -4.26
CA VAL A 476 4.08 2.83 -3.81
C VAL A 476 3.82 4.33 -3.67
N LEU A 477 2.58 4.75 -3.38
CA LEU A 477 2.21 6.16 -3.08
C LEU A 477 2.67 7.17 -4.12
N SER A 478 2.67 6.78 -5.41
CA SER A 478 3.14 7.62 -6.52
C SER A 478 4.58 8.13 -6.38
N LEU A 479 5.41 7.45 -5.58
CA LEU A 479 6.83 7.78 -5.40
C LEU A 479 7.66 7.59 -6.68
N ASP A 480 7.20 6.71 -7.57
CA ASP A 480 7.72 6.50 -8.91
C ASP A 480 7.39 7.67 -9.86
N VAL A 481 6.51 8.60 -9.46
CA VAL A 481 6.17 9.80 -10.22
C VAL A 481 6.70 11.05 -9.53
N GLU A 482 6.17 11.44 -8.38
CA GLU A 482 6.50 12.75 -7.80
C GLU A 482 7.95 12.82 -7.32
N ARG A 483 8.34 11.89 -6.43
CA ARG A 483 9.68 11.88 -5.83
C ARG A 483 10.75 11.57 -6.84
N SER A 484 10.57 10.51 -7.63
CA SER A 484 11.56 10.10 -8.63
C SER A 484 11.82 11.20 -9.66
N VAL A 485 10.79 11.94 -10.11
CA VAL A 485 10.95 13.05 -11.05
C VAL A 485 11.79 14.16 -10.43
N ALA A 486 11.50 14.57 -9.19
CA ALA A 486 12.32 15.56 -8.50
C ALA A 486 13.78 15.10 -8.35
N MET A 487 14.01 13.82 -8.03
CA MET A 487 15.34 13.21 -7.94
C MET A 487 16.09 13.18 -9.27
N LEU A 488 15.41 12.76 -10.34
CA LEU A 488 15.98 12.69 -11.68
C LEU A 488 16.34 14.09 -12.18
N THR A 489 15.44 15.07 -12.03
CA THR A 489 15.71 16.48 -12.37
C THR A 489 16.94 16.99 -11.62
N HIS A 490 17.06 16.73 -10.32
CA HIS A 490 18.22 17.14 -9.53
C HIS A 490 19.52 16.51 -10.05
N CYS A 491 19.53 15.20 -10.30
CA CYS A 491 20.67 14.50 -10.87
C CYS A 491 21.06 15.06 -12.24
N CYS A 492 20.09 15.26 -13.14
CA CYS A 492 20.35 15.81 -14.47
C CYS A 492 20.95 17.22 -14.40
N GLN A 493 20.44 18.08 -13.53
CA GLN A 493 20.98 19.44 -13.32
C GLN A 493 22.40 19.41 -12.72
N ALA A 494 22.69 18.46 -11.83
CA ALA A 494 24.04 18.25 -11.31
C ALA A 494 25.01 17.79 -12.41
N ILE A 495 24.62 16.79 -13.22
CA ILE A 495 25.41 16.31 -14.36
C ILE A 495 25.69 17.45 -15.34
N LYS A 496 24.67 18.23 -15.72
CA LYS A 496 24.80 19.37 -16.65
C LYS A 496 25.81 20.41 -16.16
N ARG A 497 25.87 20.67 -14.85
CA ARG A 497 26.87 21.57 -14.26
C ARG A 497 28.29 20.99 -14.34
N LYS A 498 28.43 19.68 -14.16
CA LYS A 498 29.73 18.97 -14.18
C LYS A 498 30.25 18.68 -15.58
N GLN A 499 29.40 18.57 -16.60
CA GLN A 499 29.81 18.36 -18.00
C GLN A 499 30.81 19.41 -18.50
N PHE A 500 30.79 20.63 -17.94
CA PHE A 500 31.74 21.69 -18.30
C PHE A 500 33.09 21.60 -17.58
N GLN A 501 33.23 20.69 -16.61
CA GLN A 501 34.36 20.62 -15.67
C GLN A 501 35.05 19.25 -15.64
N GLU A 502 34.28 18.17 -15.82
CA GLU A 502 34.74 16.78 -15.70
C GLU A 502 34.56 16.03 -17.02
N PRO A 503 35.49 15.12 -17.39
CA PRO A 503 35.32 14.25 -18.54
C PRO A 503 34.24 13.19 -18.28
N LEU A 504 33.56 12.76 -19.35
CA LEU A 504 32.59 11.66 -19.29
C LEU A 504 33.31 10.32 -19.02
N PRO A 505 32.69 9.34 -18.31
CA PRO A 505 31.33 9.35 -17.79
C PRO A 505 31.18 10.14 -16.48
N ILE A 506 30.03 10.81 -16.31
CA ILE A 506 29.66 11.54 -15.08
C ILE A 506 28.50 10.81 -14.41
N SER A 507 28.65 10.52 -13.12
CA SER A 507 27.64 9.82 -12.31
C SER A 507 27.23 10.68 -11.12
N GLU A 508 25.93 10.90 -10.95
CA GLU A 508 25.35 11.63 -9.83
C GLU A 508 24.31 10.79 -9.11
N ALA A 509 24.34 10.84 -7.78
CA ALA A 509 23.37 10.17 -6.93
C ALA A 509 22.71 11.17 -5.98
N VAL A 510 21.40 11.05 -5.82
CA VAL A 510 20.63 11.87 -4.88
C VAL A 510 19.87 10.97 -3.93
N SER A 511 19.69 11.44 -2.70
CA SER A 511 18.86 10.80 -1.69
C SER A 511 17.65 11.67 -1.42
N ALA A 512 16.51 11.06 -1.10
CA ALA A 512 15.29 11.75 -0.74
C ALA A 512 15.45 12.74 0.44
N LYS A 513 16.50 12.63 1.26
CA LYS A 513 16.82 13.64 2.29
C LYS A 513 17.27 15.00 1.76
N MET A 514 17.75 15.04 0.52
CA MET A 514 18.35 16.24 -0.09
C MET A 514 17.36 17.01 -0.97
N ILE A 515 16.13 16.51 -1.08
CA ILE A 515 15.01 17.08 -1.81
C ILE A 515 13.95 17.41 -0.77
#